data_AF-A0A7Y8HIR6-F1
#
_entry.id   AF-A0A7Y8HIR6-F1
#
_cell.length_a   1.000
_cell.length_b   1.000
_cell.length_c   1.000
_cell.angle_alpha   90.00
_cell.angle_beta   90.00
_cell.angle_gamma   90.00
#
_symmetry.space_group_name_H-M   'P 1'
#
loop_
_entity.id
_entity.type
_entity.pdbx_description
1 polymer ?
#
loop_
_entity_poly.entity_id
_entity_poly.type
_entity_poly.pdbx_seq_one_letter_code
_entity_poly.pdbx_strand_id
1 'polypeptide(L)'
;MMKFWVRSQNGFVMVAAILSIMVLMAVGLLVFTASTQDIRISSRVVGEEKAFSAAEAGIHRFVQNFDPGNLSASAASNVQVDPANDPDSRYTIGIPARPTSGPAAVPLPGYAIGGGQQWGQERFNVGVTGSNTRHNSLARLSVGAGFGPVEISTAYR
;
A
#
# COMPACT_ATOMS: atom_id res chain seq x y z
N MET A 1 -0.39 -4.27 84.23
CA MET A 1 -1.50 -3.59 83.53
C MET A 1 -1.04 -3.27 82.11
N MET A 2 -1.46 -4.05 81.12
CA MET A 2 -0.97 -3.97 79.73
C MET A 2 -1.77 -2.91 78.97
N LYS A 3 -1.08 -1.90 78.43
CA LYS A 3 -1.69 -0.75 77.75
C LYS A 3 -1.72 -1.04 76.24
N PHE A 4 -2.89 -1.44 75.72
CA PHE A 4 -3.08 -1.65 74.27
C PHE A 4 -3.18 -0.30 73.56
N TRP A 5 -2.27 -0.05 72.62
CA TRP A 5 -2.30 1.10 71.73
C TRP A 5 -3.35 0.87 70.64
N VAL A 6 -4.45 1.61 70.68
CA VAL A 6 -5.44 1.63 69.59
C VAL A 6 -4.86 2.48 68.45
N ARG A 7 -4.40 1.84 67.37
CA ARG A 7 -4.03 2.51 66.11
C ARG A 7 -5.29 3.00 65.40
N SER A 8 -5.30 4.26 64.97
CA SER A 8 -6.41 4.86 64.20
C SER A 8 -6.60 4.14 62.86
N GLN A 9 -7.60 3.27 62.78
CA GLN A 9 -7.97 2.53 61.55
C GLN A 9 -8.56 3.47 60.48
N ASN A 10 -9.21 4.56 60.90
CA ASN A 10 -9.89 5.50 60.01
C ASN A 10 -8.91 6.26 59.08
N GLY A 11 -7.72 6.61 59.58
CA GLY A 11 -6.70 7.27 58.77
C GLY A 11 -6.10 6.36 57.69
N PHE A 12 -5.94 5.06 58.01
CA PHE A 12 -5.46 4.08 57.04
C PHE A 12 -6.46 3.85 55.91
N VAL A 13 -7.75 3.74 56.24
CA VAL A 13 -8.82 3.60 55.23
C VAL A 13 -8.87 4.80 54.28
N MET A 14 -8.68 6.02 54.79
CA MET A 14 -8.64 7.22 53.95
C MET A 14 -7.46 7.21 52.97
N VAL A 15 -6.26 6.84 53.44
CA VAL A 15 -5.07 6.73 52.57
C VAL A 15 -5.24 5.63 51.54
N ALA A 16 -5.76 4.47 51.94
CA ALA A 16 -6.04 3.37 51.02
C ALA A 16 -7.05 3.80 49.93
N ALA A 17 -8.13 4.49 50.30
CA ALA A 17 -9.13 4.97 49.35
C ALA A 17 -8.54 5.97 48.34
N ILE A 18 -7.72 6.93 48.79
CA ILE A 18 -7.07 7.90 47.89
C ILE A 18 -6.09 7.20 46.96
N LEU A 19 -5.28 6.26 47.48
CA LEU A 19 -4.38 5.46 46.64
C LEU A 19 -5.14 4.66 45.59
N SER A 20 -6.26 4.02 45.96
CA SER A 20 -7.12 3.31 45.01
C SER A 20 -7.65 4.24 43.92
N ILE A 21 -8.11 5.44 44.27
CA ILE A 21 -8.60 6.43 43.29
C ILE A 21 -7.46 6.90 42.37
N MET A 22 -6.26 7.15 42.90
CA MET A 22 -5.09 7.54 42.09
C MET A 22 -4.69 6.43 41.11
N VAL A 23 -4.71 5.18 41.54
CA VAL A 23 -4.43 4.03 40.66
C VAL A 23 -5.51 3.90 39.58
N LEU A 24 -6.79 4.00 39.93
CA LEU A 24 -7.89 3.96 38.96
C LEU A 24 -7.81 5.09 37.93
N MET A 25 -7.43 6.30 38.36
CA MET A 25 -7.23 7.44 37.47
C MET A 25 -6.05 7.20 36.52
N ALA A 26 -4.92 6.71 37.04
CA ALA A 26 -3.74 6.40 36.23
C ALA A 26 -4.03 5.32 35.18
N VAL A 27 -4.73 4.23 35.58
CA VAL A 27 -5.14 3.16 34.66
C VAL A 27 -6.16 3.67 33.64
N GLY A 28 -7.12 4.49 34.06
CA GLY A 28 -8.10 5.10 33.15
C GLY A 28 -7.43 5.91 32.04
N LEU A 29 -6.51 6.81 32.39
CA LEU A 29 -5.74 7.61 31.43
C LEU A 29 -4.88 6.73 30.49
N LEU A 30 -4.28 5.66 31.01
CA LEU A 30 -3.52 4.71 30.21
C LEU A 30 -4.40 4.02 29.16
N VAL A 31 -5.58 3.52 29.55
CA VAL A 31 -6.51 2.87 28.63
C VAL A 31 -6.95 3.83 27.53
N PHE A 32 -7.31 5.07 27.87
CA PHE A 32 -7.71 6.08 26.88
C PHE A 32 -6.60 6.38 25.87
N THR A 33 -5.36 6.54 26.34
CA THR A 33 -4.23 6.84 25.46
C THR A 33 -3.88 5.65 24.56
N ALA A 34 -3.85 4.42 25.09
CA ALA A 34 -3.64 3.21 24.32
C ALA A 34 -4.73 2.99 23.25
N SER A 35 -6.01 3.08 23.62
CA SER A 35 -7.12 2.91 22.66
C SER A 35 -7.12 3.97 21.57
N THR A 36 -6.76 5.21 21.89
CA THR A 36 -6.66 6.27 20.87
C THR A 36 -5.52 6.00 19.89
N GLN A 37 -4.40 5.46 20.37
CA GLN A 37 -3.29 5.07 19.50
C GLN A 37 -3.68 3.92 18.58
N ASP A 38 -4.34 2.89 19.11
CA ASP A 38 -4.79 1.74 18.32
C ASP A 38 -5.79 2.13 17.23
N ILE A 39 -6.75 3.01 17.54
CA ILE A 39 -7.71 3.52 16.56
C ILE A 39 -7.00 4.30 15.45
N ARG A 40 -6.03 5.14 15.80
CA ARG A 40 -5.28 5.92 14.80
C ARG A 40 -4.47 5.02 13.88
N ILE A 41 -3.79 4.02 14.41
CA ILE A 41 -3.03 3.05 13.60
C ILE A 41 -3.98 2.28 12.69
N SER A 42 -5.07 1.74 13.24
CA SER A 42 -6.06 0.98 12.48
C SER A 42 -6.66 1.82 11.34
N SER A 43 -6.97 3.09 11.59
CA SER A 43 -7.51 4.00 10.57
C SER A 43 -6.53 4.27 9.42
N ARG A 44 -5.22 4.25 9.71
CA ARG A 44 -4.16 4.41 8.72
C ARG A 44 -3.99 3.16 7.88
N VAL A 45 -3.96 1.99 8.53
CA VAL A 45 -3.84 0.69 7.86
C VAL A 45 -4.98 0.49 6.86
N VAL A 46 -6.22 0.77 7.26
CA VAL A 46 -7.38 0.69 6.34
C VAL A 46 -7.21 1.61 5.13
N GLY A 47 -6.69 2.83 5.34
CA GLY A 47 -6.41 3.75 4.24
C GLY A 47 -5.34 3.23 3.28
N GLU A 48 -4.26 2.65 3.82
CA GLU A 48 -3.17 2.05 3.06
C GLU A 48 -3.64 0.81 2.28
N GLU A 49 -4.46 -0.06 2.88
CA GLU A 49 -5.07 -1.21 2.20
C GLU A 49 -5.97 -0.78 1.04
N LYS A 50 -6.80 0.24 1.25
CA LYS A 50 -7.64 0.79 0.17
C LYS A 50 -6.82 1.40 -0.95
N ALA A 51 -5.79 2.19 -0.62
CA ALA A 51 -4.90 2.77 -1.62
C ALA A 51 -4.14 1.67 -2.39
N PHE A 52 -3.72 0.59 -1.72
CA PHE A 52 -3.07 -0.55 -2.35
C PHE A 52 -4.02 -1.32 -3.27
N SER A 53 -5.25 -1.62 -2.82
CA SER A 53 -6.27 -2.26 -3.64
C SER A 53 -6.61 -1.43 -4.89
N ALA A 54 -6.67 -0.10 -4.76
CA ALA A 54 -6.85 0.77 -5.91
C ALA A 54 -5.66 0.71 -6.88
N ALA A 55 -4.43 0.64 -6.37
CA ALA A 55 -3.25 0.46 -7.21
C ALA A 55 -3.30 -0.87 -7.97
N GLU A 56 -3.72 -1.97 -7.32
CA GLU A 56 -3.90 -3.27 -7.96
C GLU A 56 -4.97 -3.25 -9.06
N ALA A 57 -6.11 -2.60 -8.82
CA ALA A 57 -7.13 -2.40 -9.85
C ALA A 57 -6.56 -1.64 -11.05
N GLY A 58 -5.73 -0.62 -10.81
CA GLY A 58 -4.99 0.09 -11.84
C GLY A 58 -4.02 -0.81 -12.63
N ILE A 59 -3.31 -1.70 -11.94
CA ILE A 59 -2.41 -2.68 -12.59
C ILE A 59 -3.22 -3.63 -13.47
N HIS A 60 -4.35 -4.13 -12.98
CA HIS A 60 -5.20 -5.03 -13.76
C HIS A 60 -5.75 -4.34 -15.01
N ARG A 61 -6.21 -3.09 -14.88
CA ARG A 61 -6.65 -2.26 -16.01
C ARG A 61 -5.51 -1.95 -16.99
N PHE A 62 -4.30 -1.74 -16.48
CA PHE A 62 -3.11 -1.57 -17.31
C PHE A 62 -2.84 -2.83 -18.15
N VAL A 63 -2.83 -4.02 -17.55
CA VAL A 63 -2.59 -5.28 -18.29
C VAL A 63 -3.64 -5.52 -19.38
N GLN A 64 -4.90 -5.15 -19.14
CA GLN A 64 -5.98 -5.31 -20.12
C GLN A 64 -5.87 -4.38 -21.33
N ASN A 65 -5.45 -3.14 -21.10
CA ASN A 65 -5.47 -2.09 -22.12
C ASN A 65 -4.06 -1.74 -22.64
N PHE A 66 -3.05 -2.53 -22.25
CA PHE A 66 -1.68 -2.26 -22.63
C PHE A 66 -1.50 -2.37 -24.15
N ASP A 67 -1.11 -1.27 -24.76
CA ASP A 67 -0.83 -1.18 -26.19
C ASP A 67 0.62 -0.72 -26.41
N PRO A 68 1.52 -1.61 -26.89
CA PRO A 68 2.91 -1.26 -27.16
C PRO A 68 3.07 -0.30 -28.35
N GLY A 69 2.09 -0.23 -29.25
CA GLY A 69 2.08 0.70 -30.39
C GLY A 69 1.63 2.11 -30.01
N ASN A 70 0.89 2.25 -28.90
CA ASN A 70 0.40 3.52 -28.38
C ASN A 70 0.48 3.57 -26.84
N LEU A 71 1.68 3.82 -26.32
CA LEU A 71 1.95 3.84 -24.87
C LEU A 71 1.10 4.88 -24.13
N SER A 72 0.76 6.01 -24.77
CA SER A 72 -0.07 7.05 -24.16
C SER A 72 -1.51 6.59 -23.94
N ALA A 73 -2.05 5.70 -24.77
CA ALA A 73 -3.39 5.14 -24.58
C ALA A 73 -3.48 4.19 -23.37
N SER A 74 -2.35 3.67 -22.90
CA SER A 74 -2.27 2.81 -21.71
C SER A 74 -2.27 3.60 -20.40
N ALA A 75 -2.09 4.91 -20.45
CA ALA A 75 -2.10 5.78 -19.27
C ALA A 75 -3.53 6.16 -18.87
N ALA A 76 -3.76 6.31 -17.56
CA ALA A 76 -5.05 6.72 -17.01
C ALA A 76 -4.80 7.59 -15.77
N SER A 77 -5.63 8.60 -15.54
CA SER A 77 -5.44 9.52 -14.42
C SER A 77 -6.69 9.64 -13.57
N ASN A 78 -6.51 9.49 -12.26
CA ASN A 78 -7.52 9.76 -11.24
C ASN A 78 -8.86 9.01 -11.44
N VAL A 79 -8.79 7.76 -11.89
CA VAL A 79 -9.96 6.94 -12.20
C VAL A 79 -10.47 6.26 -10.93
N GLN A 80 -11.78 6.30 -10.71
CA GLN A 80 -12.41 5.62 -9.58
C GLN A 80 -12.53 4.12 -9.84
N VAL A 81 -12.28 3.31 -8.80
CA VAL A 81 -12.41 1.85 -8.89
C VAL A 81 -13.87 1.43 -8.80
N ASP A 82 -14.56 1.86 -7.74
CA ASP A 82 -15.98 1.60 -7.51
C ASP A 82 -16.67 2.89 -7.05
N PRO A 83 -17.29 3.64 -7.97
CA PRO A 83 -18.00 4.88 -7.63
C PRO A 83 -19.20 4.68 -6.71
N ALA A 84 -19.78 3.47 -6.64
CA ALA A 84 -21.00 3.21 -5.88
C ALA A 84 -20.72 2.93 -4.40
N ASN A 85 -19.67 2.16 -4.10
CA ASN A 85 -19.35 1.75 -2.73
C ASN A 85 -18.09 2.41 -2.14
N ASP A 86 -17.13 2.83 -2.97
CA ASP A 86 -15.86 3.43 -2.50
C ASP A 86 -15.37 4.55 -3.45
N PRO A 87 -16.10 5.68 -3.55
CA PRO A 87 -15.80 6.76 -4.51
C PRO A 87 -14.48 7.49 -4.25
N ASP A 88 -13.90 7.30 -3.06
CA ASP A 88 -12.65 7.91 -2.61
C ASP A 88 -11.41 7.15 -3.07
N SER A 89 -11.56 5.87 -3.46
CA SER A 89 -10.46 5.03 -3.92
C SER A 89 -10.25 5.18 -5.43
N ARG A 90 -9.05 5.63 -5.79
CA ARG A 90 -8.71 6.03 -7.16
C ARG A 90 -7.35 5.49 -7.57
N TYR A 91 -7.17 5.29 -8.87
CA TYR A 91 -5.90 4.89 -9.43
C TYR A 91 -5.45 5.81 -10.56
N THR A 92 -4.14 5.85 -10.76
CA THR A 92 -3.46 6.54 -11.84
C THR A 92 -2.39 5.61 -12.40
N ILE A 93 -2.42 5.40 -13.71
CA ILE A 93 -1.45 4.64 -14.48
C ILE A 93 -0.59 5.66 -15.24
N GLY A 94 0.71 5.68 -14.96
CA GLY A 94 1.67 6.50 -15.70
C GLY A 94 1.82 6.04 -17.15
N ILE A 95 2.49 6.86 -17.97
CA ILE A 95 2.82 6.43 -19.34
C ILE A 95 3.91 5.36 -19.26
N PRO A 96 3.69 4.16 -19.82
CA PRO A 96 4.72 3.12 -19.85
C PRO A 96 5.91 3.58 -20.68
N ALA A 97 7.12 3.23 -20.25
CA ALA A 97 8.35 3.55 -20.93
C ALA A 97 9.29 2.35 -20.99
N ARG A 98 10.15 2.28 -22.01
CA ARG A 98 11.21 1.27 -22.06
C ARG A 98 12.14 1.43 -20.85
N PRO A 99 12.63 0.34 -20.25
CA PRO A 99 13.53 0.42 -19.10
C PRO A 99 14.81 1.18 -19.48
N THR A 100 15.26 2.07 -18.60
CA THR A 100 16.50 2.85 -18.75
C THR A 100 17.74 2.09 -18.27
N SER A 101 17.56 0.94 -17.63
CA SER A 101 18.63 0.07 -17.15
C SER A 101 18.35 -1.40 -17.48
N GLY A 102 19.42 -2.12 -17.80
CA GLY A 102 19.34 -3.50 -18.28
C GLY A 102 18.86 -3.60 -19.74
N PRO A 103 18.69 -4.84 -20.24
CA PRO A 103 18.32 -5.06 -21.63
C PRO A 103 16.87 -4.61 -21.91
N ALA A 104 16.69 -3.87 -23.01
CA ALA A 104 15.41 -3.34 -23.47
C ALA A 104 14.48 -4.45 -23.99
N ALA A 105 15.04 -5.57 -24.45
CA ALA A 105 14.32 -6.77 -24.81
C ALA A 105 15.01 -8.02 -24.28
N VAL A 106 14.23 -9.03 -23.90
CA VAL A 106 14.73 -10.32 -23.40
C VAL A 106 14.53 -11.37 -24.48
N PRO A 107 15.57 -12.13 -24.87
CA PRO A 107 15.42 -13.22 -25.83
C PRO A 107 14.41 -14.26 -25.36
N LEU A 108 13.62 -14.79 -26.28
CA LEU A 108 12.72 -15.92 -26.05
C LEU A 108 13.31 -17.17 -26.73
N PRO A 109 14.05 -18.02 -26.00
CA PRO A 109 14.59 -19.25 -26.56
C PRO A 109 13.49 -20.14 -27.16
N GLY A 110 13.75 -20.75 -28.32
CA GLY A 110 12.79 -21.61 -29.02
C GLY A 110 11.83 -20.90 -29.97
N TYR A 111 11.79 -19.57 -29.98
CA TYR A 111 11.00 -18.77 -30.94
C TYR A 111 11.77 -18.39 -32.21
N ALA A 112 13.01 -18.86 -32.36
CA ALA A 112 13.79 -18.64 -33.59
C ALA A 112 13.27 -19.57 -34.70
N ILE A 113 12.67 -18.98 -35.74
CA ILE A 113 12.07 -19.72 -36.88
C ILE A 113 13.13 -20.20 -37.90
N GLY A 114 14.39 -19.77 -37.73
CA GLY A 114 15.54 -20.16 -38.57
C GLY A 114 16.32 -18.94 -39.08
N GLY A 115 17.52 -19.17 -39.62
CA GLY A 115 18.25 -18.13 -40.38
C GLY A 115 18.93 -17.00 -39.57
N GLY A 116 19.23 -17.21 -38.29
CA GLY A 116 19.94 -16.20 -37.47
C GLY A 116 19.06 -15.08 -36.91
N GLN A 117 17.74 -15.13 -37.14
CA GLN A 117 16.78 -14.22 -36.52
C GLN A 117 16.62 -14.57 -35.03
N GLN A 118 16.70 -13.54 -34.20
CA GLN A 118 16.47 -13.65 -32.77
C GLN A 118 15.12 -13.01 -32.43
N TRP A 119 14.27 -13.74 -31.72
CA TRP A 119 12.98 -13.28 -31.24
C TRP A 119 13.01 -13.09 -29.73
N GLY A 120 12.26 -12.13 -29.23
CA GLY A 120 12.26 -11.75 -27.82
C GLY A 120 11.01 -11.00 -27.40
N GLN A 121 11.06 -10.49 -26.18
CA GLN A 121 10.00 -9.73 -25.54
C GLN A 121 10.57 -8.37 -25.16
N GLU A 122 10.01 -7.31 -25.73
CA GLU A 122 10.29 -5.94 -25.31
C GLU A 122 9.75 -5.70 -23.91
N ARG A 123 10.49 -4.91 -23.12
CA ARG A 123 10.13 -4.59 -21.75
C ARG A 123 9.65 -3.16 -21.63
N PHE A 124 8.65 -2.96 -20.78
CA PHE A 124 8.09 -1.66 -20.44
C PHE A 124 7.93 -1.56 -18.93
N ASN A 125 8.30 -0.44 -18.36
CA ASN A 125 8.08 -0.11 -16.96
C ASN A 125 6.97 0.94 -16.88
N VAL A 126 6.07 0.77 -15.93
CA VAL A 126 5.01 1.73 -15.63
C VAL A 126 4.90 1.94 -14.13
N GLY A 127 4.69 3.20 -13.73
CA GLY A 127 4.32 3.54 -12.37
C GLY A 127 2.80 3.53 -12.23
N VAL A 128 2.26 2.70 -11.34
CA VAL A 128 0.84 2.71 -10.98
C VAL A 128 0.70 3.24 -9.56
N THR A 129 -0.16 4.24 -9.38
CA THR A 129 -0.42 4.86 -8.09
C THR A 129 -1.89 4.64 -7.73
N GLY A 130 -2.14 4.08 -6.55
CA GLY A 130 -3.46 4.07 -5.92
C GLY A 130 -3.52 5.09 -4.80
N SER A 131 -4.66 5.73 -4.63
CA SER A 131 -4.90 6.71 -3.59
C SER A 131 -6.28 6.54 -2.98
N ASN A 132 -6.41 6.94 -1.72
CA ASN A 132 -7.69 7.09 -1.06
C ASN A 132 -7.81 8.49 -0.45
N THR A 133 -8.75 9.29 -0.96
CA THR A 133 -8.94 10.69 -0.53
C THR A 133 -9.49 10.84 0.88
N ARG A 134 -10.24 9.85 1.36
CA ARG A 134 -10.84 9.86 2.71
C ARG A 134 -9.82 9.62 3.81
N HIS A 135 -8.86 8.73 3.58
CA HIS A 135 -7.80 8.41 4.54
C HIS A 135 -6.47 9.14 4.27
N ASN A 136 -6.41 9.92 3.19
CA ASN A 136 -5.19 10.59 2.72
C ASN A 136 -4.00 9.62 2.58
N SER A 137 -4.29 8.45 2.02
CA SER A 137 -3.34 7.35 1.84
C SER A 137 -2.98 7.18 0.37
N LEU A 138 -1.75 6.72 0.12
CA LEU A 138 -1.22 6.60 -1.22
C LEU A 138 -0.22 5.44 -1.32
N ALA A 139 -0.41 4.60 -2.34
CA ALA A 139 0.47 3.47 -2.66
C ALA A 139 1.03 3.66 -4.07
N ARG A 140 2.36 3.62 -4.23
CA ARG A 140 3.02 3.68 -5.54
C ARG A 140 3.70 2.35 -5.82
N LEU A 141 3.36 1.75 -6.95
CA LEU A 141 3.90 0.48 -7.41
C LEU A 141 4.58 0.71 -8.76
N SER A 142 5.74 0.12 -8.95
CA SER A 142 6.41 0.06 -10.25
C SER A 142 6.24 -1.34 -10.81
N VAL A 143 5.65 -1.44 -11.99
CA VAL A 143 5.33 -2.72 -12.62
C VAL A 143 5.99 -2.81 -13.99
N GLY A 144 6.47 -4.00 -14.33
CA GLY A 144 6.99 -4.31 -15.65
C GLY A 144 5.95 -5.05 -16.49
N ALA A 145 5.76 -4.64 -17.74
CA ALA A 145 5.08 -5.40 -18.77
C ALA A 145 6.08 -5.86 -19.82
N GLY A 146 5.82 -7.02 -20.41
CA GLY A 146 6.60 -7.51 -21.53
C GLY A 146 5.72 -7.77 -22.75
N PHE A 147 6.14 -7.31 -23.92
CA PHE A 147 5.44 -7.51 -25.19
C PHE A 147 6.27 -8.36 -26.15
N GLY A 148 5.69 -9.45 -26.67
CA GLY A 148 6.35 -10.35 -27.60
C GLY A 148 5.41 -11.45 -28.08
N PRO A 149 5.88 -12.32 -28.99
CA PRO A 149 7.21 -12.34 -29.57
C PRO A 149 7.41 -11.25 -30.64
N VAL A 150 8.50 -10.50 -30.54
CA VAL A 150 8.96 -9.51 -31.53
C VAL A 150 10.37 -9.86 -32.00
N GLU A 151 10.72 -9.50 -33.23
CA GLU A 151 12.07 -9.69 -33.72
C GLU A 151 13.03 -8.72 -33.03
N ILE A 152 14.08 -9.24 -32.38
CA ILE A 152 15.07 -8.48 -31.61
C ILE A 152 16.46 -8.52 -32.24
N SER A 153 16.59 -9.03 -33.46
CA SER A 153 17.86 -9.15 -34.19
C SER A 153 18.60 -7.81 -34.32
N THR A 154 17.88 -6.69 -34.31
CA THR A 154 18.43 -5.31 -34.35
C THR A 154 18.48 -4.61 -32.99
N ALA A 155 17.89 -5.19 -31.94
CA ALA A 155 17.83 -4.61 -30.59
C ALA A 155 19.10 -4.89 -29.76
N TYR A 156 20.03 -5.71 -30.28
CA TYR A 156 21.37 -5.89 -29.72
C TYR A 156 22.28 -4.73 -30.19
N ARG A 157 22.09 -3.55 -29.59
CA ARG A 157 23.06 -2.43 -29.65
C ARG A 157 23.30 -1.90 -28.25
#